data_AF-A0A2V9L2T0-F1
#
_entry.id   AF-A0A2V9L2T0-F1
#
_cell.length_a   1.000
_cell.length_b   1.000
_cell.length_c   1.000
_cell.angle_alpha   90.00
_cell.angle_beta   90.00
_cell.angle_gamma   90.00
#
_symmetry.space_group_name_H-M   'P 1'
#
loop_
_entity.id
_entity.type
_entity.pdbx_description
1 polymer ?
#
loop_
_entity_poly.entity_id
_entity_poly.type
_entity_poly.pdbx_seq_one_letter_code
_entity_poly.pdbx_strand_id
1 'polypeptide(L)'
;PGYFEAMKIPLVEGRYFEEGDSARSPHVLIINETLARNVFPNQSPIGKRLQMGFNSFTGEIIGVVGNTKHLALDLAPVEEVYAAYLQAPFWGTLALTVRTTSNPLGLSRAAREQVLAIDKDQPVSKVRTMDEVMDASVSAPRFRTLLLALFGVAALLLAAIGIYGVMSYSVSQRTREIGIRMALGAAQPEVIKLVLRQGLALTLAGLGIGLLGALGLTHLLSGMLYEVRPTDPLTFAGVALLLTAISLLANYIPARRATKVDPMVALRYE
;
A
#
# COMPACT_ATOMS: atom_id res chain seq x y z
N PRO A 1 6.25 -17.67 30.86
CA PRO A 1 5.14 -18.54 30.38
C PRO A 1 3.92 -17.68 30.01
N GLY A 2 3.03 -18.13 29.13
CA GLY A 2 1.73 -17.47 28.86
C GLY A 2 1.69 -16.43 27.72
N TYR A 3 2.83 -16.00 27.18
CA TYR A 3 2.88 -14.97 26.11
C TYR A 3 2.25 -15.47 24.80
N PHE A 4 2.57 -16.69 24.37
CA PHE A 4 2.08 -17.24 23.11
C PHE A 4 0.57 -17.45 23.15
N GLU A 5 0.04 -17.88 24.29
CA GLU A 5 -1.39 -18.02 24.55
C GLU A 5 -2.08 -16.65 24.58
N ALA A 6 -1.48 -15.68 25.27
CA ALA A 6 -1.96 -14.30 25.30
C ALA A 6 -1.92 -13.66 23.90
N MET A 7 -1.01 -14.04 23.02
CA MET A 7 -0.94 -13.56 21.64
C MET A 7 -1.68 -14.45 20.63
N LYS A 8 -2.20 -15.61 21.06
CA LYS A 8 -2.78 -16.66 20.20
C LYS A 8 -1.82 -17.13 19.09
N ILE A 9 -0.53 -17.22 19.41
CA ILE A 9 0.48 -17.75 18.50
C ILE A 9 0.46 -19.29 18.64
N PRO A 10 0.09 -20.04 17.60
CA PRO A 10 -0.06 -21.48 17.70
C PRO A 10 1.30 -22.16 17.84
N LEU A 11 1.34 -23.24 18.62
CA LEU A 11 2.48 -24.16 18.65
C LEU A 11 2.40 -25.08 17.43
N VAL A 12 3.51 -25.20 16.72
CA VAL A 12 3.63 -26.07 15.54
C VAL A 12 4.33 -27.37 15.91
N GLU A 13 5.40 -27.28 16.70
CA GLU A 13 6.20 -28.44 17.13
C GLU A 13 6.84 -28.14 18.51
N GLY A 14 7.06 -29.18 19.32
CA GLY A 14 7.75 -29.06 20.61
C GLY A 14 6.83 -28.58 21.74
N ARG A 15 7.28 -27.59 22.51
CA ARG A 15 6.53 -27.00 23.65
C ARG A 15 6.77 -25.50 23.80
N TYR A 16 5.90 -24.84 24.57
CA TYR A 16 6.12 -23.46 25.03
C TYR A 16 7.11 -23.41 26.21
N PHE A 17 7.49 -22.19 26.61
CA PHE A 17 8.23 -21.94 27.84
C PHE A 17 7.37 -22.26 29.07
N GLU A 18 7.97 -22.97 30.02
CA GLU A 18 7.36 -23.36 31.29
C GLU A 18 8.03 -22.63 32.46
N GLU A 19 7.46 -22.72 33.67
CA GLU A 19 8.04 -22.08 34.86
C GLU A 19 9.43 -22.64 35.24
N GLY A 20 9.71 -23.89 34.86
CA GLY A 20 11.00 -24.54 35.09
C GLY A 20 12.15 -23.99 34.24
N ASP A 21 11.85 -23.29 33.12
CA ASP A 21 12.84 -22.69 32.21
C ASP A 21 13.42 -21.39 32.80
N SER A 22 14.12 -21.53 33.91
CA SER A 22 14.66 -20.41 34.71
C SER A 22 16.08 -20.01 34.28
N ALA A 23 16.62 -18.94 34.89
CA ALA A 23 18.02 -18.53 34.70
C ALA A 23 19.05 -19.60 35.10
N ARG A 24 18.65 -20.63 35.87
CA ARG A 24 19.52 -21.71 36.35
C ARG A 24 19.38 -23.00 35.54
N SER A 25 18.40 -23.10 34.65
CA SER A 25 18.23 -24.24 33.77
C SER A 25 19.10 -24.08 32.50
N PRO A 26 19.26 -25.14 31.70
CA PRO A 26 19.80 -24.98 30.36
C PRO A 26 19.04 -23.90 29.58
N HIS A 27 19.78 -23.12 28.79
CA HIS A 27 19.19 -22.08 27.95
C HIS A 27 18.31 -22.70 26.87
N VAL A 28 17.10 -22.19 26.73
CA VAL A 28 16.11 -22.70 25.78
C VAL A 28 15.59 -21.57 24.88
N LEU A 29 15.25 -21.94 23.65
CA LEU A 29 14.78 -21.03 22.61
C LEU A 29 13.53 -21.60 21.94
N ILE A 30 12.66 -20.70 21.49
CA ILE A 30 11.55 -21.01 20.60
C ILE A 30 11.76 -20.21 19.32
N ILE A 31 11.53 -20.82 18.16
CA ILE A 31 11.68 -20.16 16.86
C ILE A 31 10.36 -20.13 16.11
N ASN A 32 10.22 -19.24 15.12
CA ASN A 32 9.05 -19.27 14.25
C ASN A 32 9.21 -20.21 13.04
N GLU A 33 8.11 -20.52 12.36
CA GLU A 33 8.09 -21.38 11.17
C GLU A 33 9.00 -20.88 10.04
N THR A 34 9.12 -19.56 9.84
CA THR A 34 10.03 -18.99 8.82
C THR A 34 11.47 -19.37 9.09
N LEU A 35 11.96 -19.16 10.32
CA LEU A 35 13.33 -19.51 10.70
C LEU A 35 13.54 -21.02 10.60
N ALA A 36 12.59 -21.81 11.11
CA ALA A 36 12.65 -23.27 11.02
C ALA A 36 12.80 -23.74 9.57
N ARG A 37 12.01 -23.20 8.64
CA ARG A 37 12.05 -23.56 7.22
C ARG A 37 13.36 -23.17 6.53
N ASN A 38 13.87 -21.97 6.83
CA ASN A 38 15.05 -21.42 6.16
C ASN A 38 16.35 -22.10 6.65
N VAL A 39 16.48 -22.30 7.96
CA VAL A 39 17.71 -22.81 8.58
C VAL A 39 17.71 -24.34 8.67
N PHE A 40 16.54 -24.95 8.82
CA PHE A 40 16.37 -26.39 9.01
C PHE A 40 15.47 -27.01 7.92
N PRO A 41 15.82 -26.88 6.63
CA PRO A 41 14.99 -27.42 5.56
C PRO A 41 14.87 -28.94 5.69
N ASN A 42 13.64 -29.45 5.69
CA ASN A 42 13.30 -30.88 5.77
C ASN A 42 13.84 -31.62 7.02
N GLN A 43 14.16 -30.92 8.10
CA GLN A 43 14.59 -31.54 9.37
C GLN A 43 13.92 -30.84 10.55
N SER A 44 13.61 -31.61 11.61
CA SER A 44 13.10 -31.00 12.84
C SER A 44 14.18 -30.14 13.50
N PRO A 45 13.88 -28.89 13.88
CA PRO A 45 14.80 -28.03 14.60
C PRO A 45 14.86 -28.36 16.10
N ILE A 46 13.90 -29.14 16.63
CA ILE A 46 13.79 -29.45 18.05
C ILE A 46 15.03 -30.21 18.55
N GLY A 47 15.55 -29.83 19.71
CA GLY A 47 16.75 -30.42 20.32
C GLY A 47 18.07 -29.92 19.73
N LYS A 48 18.05 -29.16 18.63
CA LYS A 48 19.25 -28.53 18.08
C LYS A 48 19.57 -27.25 18.86
N ARG A 49 20.85 -26.86 18.86
CA ARG A 49 21.31 -25.64 19.53
C ARG A 49 21.54 -24.53 18.53
N LEU A 50 21.11 -23.32 18.89
CA LEU A 50 21.29 -22.11 18.11
C LEU A 50 22.08 -21.09 18.92
N GLN A 51 23.14 -20.55 18.32
CA GLN A 51 23.97 -19.51 18.91
C GLN A 51 23.62 -18.16 18.28
N MET A 52 23.31 -17.17 19.12
CA MET A 52 23.03 -15.81 18.70
C MET A 52 24.33 -15.07 18.39
N GLY A 53 24.49 -14.62 17.15
CA GLY A 53 25.72 -13.93 16.72
C GLY A 53 25.99 -12.59 17.43
N PHE A 54 24.97 -11.93 17.97
CA PHE A 54 25.10 -10.61 18.57
C PHE A 54 25.54 -10.61 20.04
N ASN A 55 25.46 -11.74 20.74
CA ASN A 55 25.85 -11.83 22.16
C ASN A 55 26.31 -13.22 22.62
N SER A 56 26.58 -14.14 21.70
CA SER A 56 27.02 -15.51 21.97
C SER A 56 26.05 -16.39 22.78
N PHE A 57 24.83 -15.91 23.07
CA PHE A 57 23.84 -16.70 23.79
C PHE A 57 23.51 -17.96 22.99
N THR A 58 23.62 -19.12 23.63
CA THR A 58 23.41 -20.41 22.98
C THR A 58 22.35 -21.18 23.74
N GLY A 59 21.22 -21.44 23.07
CA GLY A 59 20.12 -22.22 23.65
C GLY A 59 19.70 -23.38 22.76
N GLU A 60 19.07 -24.37 23.37
CA GLU A 60 18.41 -25.49 22.69
C GLU A 60 17.03 -25.05 22.20
N ILE A 61 16.69 -25.41 20.96
CA ILE A 61 15.38 -25.13 20.39
C ILE A 61 14.39 -26.16 20.96
N ILE A 62 13.44 -25.69 21.76
CA ILE A 62 12.43 -26.54 22.43
C ILE A 62 11.04 -26.44 21.79
N GLY A 63 10.85 -25.49 20.88
CA GLY A 63 9.56 -25.28 20.22
C GLY A 63 9.65 -24.49 18.93
N VAL A 64 8.71 -24.77 18.04
CA VAL A 64 8.42 -23.99 16.83
C VAL A 64 7.01 -23.43 16.94
N VAL A 65 6.86 -22.13 16.73
CA VAL A 65 5.57 -21.43 16.79
C VAL A 65 5.19 -20.82 15.45
N GLY A 66 3.90 -20.57 15.27
CA GLY A 66 3.38 -19.93 14.06
C GLY A 66 3.98 -18.55 13.83
N ASN A 67 4.10 -18.18 12.56
CA ASN A 67 4.64 -16.89 12.16
C ASN A 67 3.80 -15.70 12.66
N THR A 68 4.49 -14.64 13.09
CA THR A 68 3.86 -13.36 13.45
C THR A 68 4.29 -12.23 12.53
N LYS A 69 3.47 -11.17 12.43
CA LYS A 69 3.80 -9.94 11.69
C LYS A 69 4.32 -8.87 12.64
N HIS A 70 5.50 -9.10 13.20
CA HIS A 70 6.06 -8.25 14.25
C HIS A 70 6.52 -6.87 13.75
N LEU A 71 7.06 -6.79 12.53
CA LEU A 71 7.60 -5.54 11.96
C LEU A 71 6.51 -4.67 11.32
N ALA A 72 5.73 -5.24 10.40
CA ALA A 72 4.63 -4.55 9.73
C ALA A 72 3.62 -5.55 9.18
N LEU A 73 2.38 -5.09 8.95
CA LEU A 73 1.28 -5.94 8.51
C LEU A 73 1.33 -6.28 7.02
N ASP A 74 2.05 -5.52 6.22
CA ASP A 74 2.32 -5.76 4.80
C ASP A 74 3.52 -6.69 4.61
N LEU A 75 4.55 -6.58 5.46
CA LEU A 75 5.74 -7.43 5.36
C LEU A 75 5.46 -8.93 5.58
N ALA A 76 6.24 -9.76 4.87
CA ALA A 76 6.31 -11.19 5.13
C ALA A 76 6.90 -11.44 6.53
N PRO A 77 6.48 -12.51 7.22
CA PRO A 77 7.07 -12.88 8.51
C PRO A 77 8.58 -13.12 8.36
N VAL A 78 9.36 -12.40 9.15
CA VAL A 78 10.83 -12.55 9.21
C VAL A 78 11.22 -13.67 10.15
N GLU A 79 12.49 -14.04 10.16
CA GLU A 79 13.02 -15.03 11.10
C GLU A 79 12.98 -14.49 12.53
N GLU A 80 12.32 -15.21 13.44
CA GLU A 80 12.15 -14.78 14.84
C GLU A 80 12.65 -15.85 15.81
N VAL A 81 13.34 -15.37 16.86
CA VAL A 81 13.80 -16.17 18.00
C VAL A 81 13.22 -15.57 19.27
N TYR A 82 12.57 -16.42 20.05
CA TYR A 82 12.03 -16.12 21.35
C TYR A 82 12.92 -16.76 22.42
N ALA A 83 13.22 -16.00 23.47
CA ALA A 83 13.94 -16.48 24.65
C ALA A 83 13.13 -16.17 25.91
N ALA A 84 13.27 -17.01 26.94
CA ALA A 84 12.67 -16.73 28.23
C ALA A 84 13.32 -15.47 28.84
N TYR A 85 12.51 -14.49 29.27
CA TYR A 85 13.02 -13.23 29.83
C TYR A 85 14.01 -13.43 30.98
N LEU A 86 13.77 -14.41 31.85
CA LEU A 86 14.65 -14.73 32.97
C LEU A 86 16.04 -15.22 32.53
N GLN A 87 16.15 -15.81 31.34
CA GLN A 87 17.41 -16.27 30.76
C GLN A 87 18.10 -15.19 29.92
N ALA A 88 17.32 -14.26 29.34
CA ALA A 88 17.80 -13.24 28.43
C ALA A 88 17.25 -11.82 28.76
N PRO A 89 17.49 -11.30 29.98
CA PRO A 89 16.83 -10.07 30.45
C PRO A 89 17.27 -8.80 29.71
N PHE A 90 18.42 -8.83 29.02
CA PHE A 90 19.01 -7.67 28.33
C PHE A 90 18.71 -7.59 26.83
N TRP A 91 17.87 -8.47 26.28
CA TRP A 91 17.59 -8.51 24.84
C TRP A 91 16.59 -7.47 24.37
N GLY A 92 15.97 -6.73 25.29
CA GLY A 92 15.02 -5.69 24.94
C GLY A 92 14.33 -5.10 26.15
N THR A 93 13.32 -4.30 25.88
CA THR A 93 12.45 -3.72 26.91
C THR A 93 11.39 -4.74 27.31
N LEU A 94 11.14 -4.88 28.61
CA LEU A 94 10.06 -5.74 29.11
C LEU A 94 8.70 -5.13 28.74
N ALA A 95 7.91 -5.89 27.98
CA ALA A 95 6.51 -5.60 27.72
C ALA A 95 5.65 -6.71 28.35
N LEU A 96 4.64 -6.30 29.12
CA LEU A 96 3.66 -7.23 29.68
C LEU A 96 2.44 -7.29 28.75
N THR A 97 2.16 -8.47 28.20
CA THR A 97 0.97 -8.71 27.39
C THR A 97 -0.11 -9.35 28.24
N VAL A 98 -1.30 -8.75 28.25
CA VAL A 98 -2.47 -9.28 28.95
C VAL A 98 -3.60 -9.45 27.95
N ARG A 99 -4.20 -10.64 27.91
CA ARG A 99 -5.43 -10.91 27.15
C ARG A 99 -6.61 -10.92 28.10
N THR A 100 -7.66 -10.18 27.74
CA THR A 100 -8.93 -10.16 28.47
C THR A 100 -10.11 -10.28 27.50
N THR A 101 -11.25 -10.73 28.02
CA THR A 101 -12.55 -10.72 27.32
C THR A 101 -13.37 -9.45 27.60
N SER A 102 -12.99 -8.67 28.62
CA SER A 102 -13.61 -7.39 28.98
C SER A 102 -12.89 -6.21 28.33
N ASN A 103 -13.33 -4.97 28.60
CA ASN A 103 -12.65 -3.76 28.11
C ASN A 103 -11.16 -3.76 28.55
N PRO A 104 -10.20 -3.85 27.60
CA PRO A 104 -8.77 -3.95 27.92
C PRO A 104 -8.24 -2.76 28.72
N LEU A 105 -8.69 -1.54 28.40
CA LEU A 105 -8.27 -0.34 29.11
C LEU A 105 -8.88 -0.25 30.52
N GLY A 106 -10.01 -0.91 30.76
CA GLY A 106 -10.59 -1.03 32.10
C GLY A 106 -9.69 -1.77 33.09
N LEU A 107 -8.86 -2.71 32.61
CA LEU A 107 -7.90 -3.45 33.43
C LEU A 107 -6.56 -2.73 33.62
N SER A 108 -6.27 -1.71 32.80
CA SER A 108 -4.97 -1.02 32.82
C SER A 108 -4.61 -0.44 34.18
N ARG A 109 -5.59 0.17 34.86
CA ARG A 109 -5.40 0.77 36.18
C ARG A 109 -5.09 -0.30 37.23
N ALA A 110 -5.88 -1.37 37.27
CA ALA A 110 -5.66 -2.47 38.21
C ALA A 110 -4.30 -3.15 37.98
N ALA A 111 -3.92 -3.40 36.73
CA ALA A 111 -2.61 -3.94 36.39
C ALA A 111 -1.47 -3.00 36.82
N ARG A 112 -1.62 -1.69 36.59
CA ARG A 112 -0.65 -0.67 37.03
C ARG A 112 -0.50 -0.64 38.55
N GLU A 113 -1.60 -0.70 39.29
CA GLU A 113 -1.59 -0.72 40.76
C GLU A 113 -0.86 -1.95 41.30
N GLN A 114 -1.05 -3.13 40.69
CA GLN A 114 -0.33 -4.35 41.07
C GLN A 114 1.18 -4.26 40.81
N VAL A 115 1.60 -3.68 39.68
CA VAL A 115 3.03 -3.47 39.40
C VAL A 115 3.64 -2.53 40.44
N LEU A 116 2.98 -1.39 40.72
CA LEU A 116 3.44 -0.42 41.70
C LEU A 116 3.43 -0.95 43.15
N ALA A 117 2.60 -1.95 43.45
CA ALA A 117 2.59 -2.62 44.75
C ALA A 117 3.82 -3.52 44.95
N ILE A 118 4.35 -4.11 43.88
CA ILE A 118 5.57 -4.92 43.88
C ILE A 118 6.81 -4.00 43.88
N ASP A 119 6.83 -3.02 42.99
CA ASP A 119 7.92 -2.06 42.83
C ASP A 119 7.37 -0.67 42.49
N LYS A 120 7.52 0.28 43.43
CA LYS A 120 7.02 1.66 43.29
C LYS A 120 7.81 2.48 42.28
N ASP A 121 9.07 2.11 42.04
CA ASP A 121 9.96 2.84 41.13
C ASP A 121 9.86 2.31 39.70
N GLN A 122 9.09 1.25 39.45
CA GLN A 122 8.87 0.68 38.12
C GLN A 122 7.83 1.50 37.33
N PRO A 123 8.24 2.23 36.27
CA PRO A 123 7.30 3.00 35.47
C PRO A 123 6.45 2.07 34.59
N VAL A 124 5.14 2.05 34.81
CA VAL A 124 4.17 1.53 33.84
C VAL A 124 3.83 2.64 32.86
N SER A 125 4.44 2.59 31.68
CA SER A 125 4.26 3.57 30.61
C SER A 125 3.77 2.89 29.33
N LYS A 126 3.19 3.66 28.41
CA LYS A 126 2.72 3.19 27.09
C LYS A 126 1.76 1.99 27.16
N VAL A 127 0.78 2.06 28.06
CA VAL A 127 -0.35 1.11 28.03
C VAL A 127 -1.11 1.34 26.74
N ARG A 128 -1.20 0.30 25.91
CA ARG A 128 -1.90 0.34 24.62
C ARG A 128 -2.72 -0.92 24.43
N THR A 129 -3.85 -0.80 23.75
CA THR A 129 -4.61 -1.97 23.30
C THR A 129 -3.95 -2.57 22.06
N MET A 130 -4.21 -3.84 21.76
CA MET A 130 -3.74 -4.41 20.50
C MET A 130 -4.36 -3.71 19.28
N ASP A 131 -5.58 -3.18 19.40
CA ASP A 131 -6.20 -2.38 18.33
C ASP A 131 -5.40 -1.11 18.05
N GLU A 132 -4.96 -0.39 19.10
CA GLU A 132 -4.11 0.79 18.94
C GLU A 132 -2.74 0.45 18.33
N VAL A 133 -2.17 -0.71 18.68
CA VAL A 133 -0.91 -1.18 18.08
C VAL A 133 -1.12 -1.46 16.59
N MET A 134 -2.20 -2.13 16.23
CA MET A 134 -2.58 -2.42 14.85
C MET A 134 -2.84 -1.14 14.04
N ASP A 135 -3.60 -0.19 14.60
CA ASP A 135 -3.89 1.09 13.94
C ASP A 135 -2.63 1.91 13.68
N ALA A 136 -1.68 1.91 14.63
CA ALA A 136 -0.41 2.60 14.42
C ALA A 136 0.39 1.97 13.27
N SER A 137 0.36 0.65 13.10
CA SER A 137 1.02 -0.04 11.98
C SER A 137 0.39 0.29 10.62
N VAL A 138 -0.88 0.73 10.56
CA VAL A 138 -1.58 1.03 9.30
C VAL A 138 -1.72 2.54 9.02
N SER A 139 -1.62 3.39 10.04
CA SER A 139 -1.87 4.83 9.94
C SER A 139 -0.89 5.57 9.00
N ALA A 140 0.41 5.28 9.09
CA ALA A 140 1.42 5.92 8.25
C ALA A 140 1.29 5.55 6.75
N PRO A 141 1.09 4.28 6.37
CA PRO A 141 0.72 3.91 4.99
C PRO A 141 -0.52 4.64 4.48
N ARG A 142 -1.61 4.68 5.29
CA ARG A 142 -2.87 5.36 4.90
C ARG A 142 -2.67 6.84 4.56
N PHE A 143 -1.92 7.57 5.38
CA PHE A 143 -1.64 8.98 5.13
C PHE A 143 -0.88 9.20 3.82
N ARG A 144 0.14 8.39 3.55
CA ARG A 144 0.91 8.45 2.29
C ARG A 144 0.02 8.14 1.08
N THR A 145 -0.82 7.10 1.18
CA THR A 145 -1.78 6.74 0.12
C THR A 145 -2.75 7.88 -0.15
N LEU A 146 -3.29 8.53 0.88
CA LEU A 146 -4.21 9.65 0.74
C LEU A 146 -3.56 10.84 0.03
N LEU A 147 -2.33 11.18 0.39
CA LEU A 147 -1.59 12.27 -0.24
C LEU A 147 -1.28 11.99 -1.71
N LEU A 148 -0.84 10.76 -2.03
CA LEU A 148 -0.61 10.32 -3.41
C LEU A 148 -1.91 10.30 -4.22
N ALA A 149 -3.02 9.86 -3.63
CA ALA A 149 -4.33 9.89 -4.28
C ALA A 149 -4.75 11.33 -4.61
N LEU A 150 -4.52 12.27 -3.69
CA LEU A 150 -4.81 13.69 -3.91
C LEU A 150 -3.97 14.25 -5.08
N PHE A 151 -2.66 13.95 -5.11
CA PHE A 151 -1.81 14.36 -6.24
C PHE A 151 -2.22 13.70 -7.55
N GLY A 152 -2.61 12.42 -7.53
CA GLY A 152 -3.13 11.72 -8.70
C GLY A 152 -4.40 12.37 -9.24
N VAL A 153 -5.35 12.72 -8.38
CA VAL A 153 -6.58 13.45 -8.76
C VAL A 153 -6.24 14.83 -9.31
N ALA A 154 -5.35 15.58 -8.67
CA ALA A 154 -4.93 16.90 -9.14
C ALA A 154 -4.25 16.83 -10.52
N ALA A 155 -3.34 15.88 -10.73
CA ALA A 155 -2.68 15.64 -12.01
C ALA A 155 -3.68 15.25 -13.10
N LEU A 156 -4.67 14.40 -12.76
CA LEU A 156 -5.74 13.99 -13.67
C LEU A 156 -6.61 15.18 -14.09
N LEU A 157 -6.96 16.07 -13.16
CA LEU A 157 -7.70 17.30 -13.45
C LEU A 157 -6.88 18.24 -14.34
N LEU A 158 -5.60 18.45 -14.05
CA LEU A 158 -4.71 19.27 -14.87
C LEU A 158 -4.59 18.71 -16.30
N ALA A 159 -4.44 17.39 -16.43
CA ALA A 159 -4.40 16.72 -17.72
C ALA A 159 -5.74 16.88 -18.47
N ALA A 160 -6.87 16.69 -17.79
CA ALA A 160 -8.20 16.88 -18.36
C ALA A 160 -8.41 18.29 -18.91
N ILE A 161 -8.06 19.31 -18.10
CA ILE A 161 -8.16 20.72 -18.49
C ILE A 161 -7.23 21.02 -19.68
N GLY A 162 -5.99 20.53 -19.64
CA GLY A 162 -5.02 20.71 -20.72
C GLY A 162 -5.47 20.09 -22.04
N ILE A 163 -5.96 18.84 -22.02
CA ILE A 163 -6.52 18.17 -23.19
C ILE A 163 -7.71 18.96 -23.72
N TYR A 164 -8.65 19.35 -22.85
CA TYR A 164 -9.81 20.13 -23.28
C TYR A 164 -9.39 21.44 -23.95
N GLY A 165 -8.48 22.20 -23.33
CA GLY A 165 -7.98 23.47 -23.86
C GLY A 165 -7.30 23.32 -25.22
N VAL A 166 -6.32 22.42 -25.33
CA VAL A 166 -5.54 22.23 -26.57
C VAL A 166 -6.43 21.71 -27.70
N MET A 167 -7.28 20.71 -27.44
CA MET A 167 -8.13 20.12 -28.46
C MET A 167 -9.23 21.09 -28.90
N SER A 168 -9.89 21.77 -27.95
CA SER A 168 -10.91 22.76 -28.27
C SER A 168 -10.34 23.93 -29.07
N TYR A 169 -9.14 24.39 -28.71
CA TYR A 169 -8.45 25.45 -29.43
C TYR A 169 -8.06 25.01 -30.85
N SER A 170 -7.52 23.80 -31.01
CA SER A 170 -7.15 23.25 -32.32
C SER A 170 -8.34 23.14 -33.27
N VAL A 171 -9.50 22.67 -32.78
CA VAL A 171 -10.73 22.60 -33.59
C VAL A 171 -11.25 24.01 -33.92
N SER A 172 -11.19 24.93 -32.96
CA SER A 172 -11.65 26.31 -33.15
C SER A 172 -10.82 27.05 -34.21
N GLN A 173 -9.51 26.83 -34.27
CA GLN A 173 -8.66 27.38 -35.35
C GLN A 173 -9.05 26.86 -36.74
N ARG A 174 -9.62 25.65 -36.83
CA ARG A 174 -10.05 25.03 -38.08
C ARG A 174 -11.49 25.36 -38.47
N THR A 175 -12.16 26.27 -37.74
CA THR A 175 -13.55 26.67 -38.01
C THR A 175 -13.72 27.21 -39.45
N ARG A 176 -12.72 27.93 -39.98
CA ARG A 176 -12.75 28.45 -41.36
C ARG A 176 -12.73 27.34 -42.41
N GLU A 177 -11.87 26.34 -42.24
CA GLU A 177 -11.84 25.16 -43.12
C GLU A 177 -13.15 24.36 -43.06
N ILE A 178 -13.70 24.21 -41.84
CA ILE A 178 -14.99 23.56 -41.60
C ILE A 178 -16.11 24.33 -42.33
N GLY A 179 -16.12 25.66 -42.23
CA GLY A 179 -17.08 26.54 -42.90
C GLY A 179 -17.01 26.45 -44.43
N ILE A 180 -15.80 26.42 -45.00
CA ILE A 180 -15.60 26.25 -46.45
C ILE A 180 -16.16 24.89 -46.92
N ARG A 181 -15.90 23.81 -46.18
CA ARG A 181 -16.44 22.48 -46.52
C ARG A 181 -17.95 22.40 -46.42
N MET A 182 -18.53 23.04 -45.41
CA MET A 182 -19.98 23.17 -45.29
C MET A 182 -20.58 23.95 -46.46
N ALA A 183 -19.93 25.04 -46.91
CA ALA A 183 -20.36 25.82 -48.07
C ALA A 183 -20.26 25.04 -49.39
N LEU A 184 -19.31 24.11 -49.49
CA LEU A 184 -19.18 23.16 -50.62
C LEU A 184 -20.18 21.99 -50.56
N GLY A 185 -21.08 21.95 -49.58
CA GLY A 185 -22.15 20.96 -49.47
C GLY A 185 -21.82 19.70 -48.66
N ALA A 186 -20.72 19.69 -47.89
CA ALA A 186 -20.40 18.57 -47.02
C ALA A 186 -21.48 18.36 -45.95
N ALA A 187 -21.85 17.10 -45.68
CA ALA A 187 -22.83 16.78 -44.65
C ALA A 187 -22.22 16.99 -43.25
N GLN A 188 -22.96 17.60 -42.32
CA GLN A 188 -22.50 17.85 -40.94
C GLN A 188 -21.90 16.61 -40.23
N PRO A 189 -22.47 15.39 -40.36
CA PRO A 189 -21.92 14.20 -39.73
C PRO A 189 -20.53 13.81 -40.25
N GLU A 190 -20.25 14.05 -41.53
CA GLU A 190 -18.97 13.69 -42.17
C GLU A 190 -17.84 14.56 -41.64
N VAL A 191 -18.10 15.86 -41.47
CA VAL A 191 -17.13 16.81 -40.93
C VAL A 191 -16.86 16.53 -39.45
N ILE A 192 -17.91 16.27 -38.66
CA ILE A 192 -17.76 15.92 -37.24
C ILE A 192 -16.96 14.61 -37.09
N LYS A 193 -17.26 13.58 -37.89
CA LYS A 193 -16.54 12.30 -37.86
C LYS A 193 -15.06 12.48 -38.18
N LEU A 194 -14.71 13.35 -39.13
CA LEU A 194 -13.32 13.62 -39.47
C LEU A 194 -12.57 14.28 -38.32
N VAL A 195 -13.16 15.32 -37.71
CA VAL A 195 -12.55 16.03 -36.57
C VAL A 195 -12.37 15.08 -35.38
N LEU A 196 -13.38 14.28 -35.06
CA LEU A 196 -13.31 13.27 -34.01
C LEU A 196 -12.22 12.22 -34.28
N ARG A 197 -12.09 11.73 -35.53
CA ARG A 197 -11.06 10.75 -35.88
C ARG A 197 -9.65 11.31 -35.73
N GLN A 198 -9.42 12.56 -36.14
CA GLN A 198 -8.13 13.21 -35.95
C GLN A 198 -7.82 13.44 -34.47
N GLY A 199 -8.82 13.88 -33.70
CA GLY A 199 -8.66 14.08 -32.26
C GLY A 199 -8.41 12.78 -31.50
N LEU A 200 -9.13 11.71 -31.86
CA LEU A 200 -8.94 10.37 -31.31
C LEU A 200 -7.54 9.82 -31.61
N ALA A 201 -7.03 10.01 -32.83
CA ALA A 201 -5.69 9.53 -33.17
C ALA A 201 -4.60 10.17 -32.28
N LEU A 202 -4.69 11.49 -32.05
CA LEU A 202 -3.77 12.20 -31.17
C LEU A 202 -3.90 11.72 -29.71
N THR A 203 -5.13 11.49 -29.27
CA THR A 203 -5.45 11.04 -27.89
C THR A 203 -4.93 9.63 -27.64
N LEU A 204 -5.14 8.70 -28.58
CA LEU A 204 -4.66 7.33 -28.48
C LEU A 204 -3.13 7.26 -28.53
N ALA A 205 -2.48 8.09 -29.34
CA ALA A 205 -1.02 8.19 -29.35
C ALA A 205 -0.49 8.69 -27.99
N GLY A 206 -1.07 9.78 -27.45
CA GLY A 206 -0.71 10.31 -26.14
C GLY A 206 -0.95 9.31 -25.01
N LEU A 207 -2.09 8.61 -25.02
CA LEU A 207 -2.40 7.54 -24.06
C LEU A 207 -1.41 6.39 -24.17
N GLY A 208 -1.06 5.94 -25.38
CA GLY A 208 -0.07 4.88 -25.58
C GLY A 208 1.30 5.25 -24.99
N ILE A 209 1.78 6.45 -25.27
CA ILE A 209 3.05 6.97 -24.72
C ILE A 209 2.96 7.09 -23.19
N GLY A 210 1.87 7.66 -22.68
CA GLY A 210 1.65 7.83 -21.24
C GLY A 210 1.58 6.51 -20.48
N LEU A 211 0.88 5.51 -21.03
CA LEU A 211 0.79 4.17 -20.46
C LEU A 211 2.15 3.48 -20.44
N LEU A 212 2.90 3.51 -21.54
CA LEU A 212 4.24 2.94 -21.60
C LEU A 212 5.18 3.62 -20.59
N GLY A 213 5.13 4.96 -20.50
CA GLY A 213 5.90 5.72 -19.52
C GLY A 213 5.52 5.38 -18.08
N ALA A 214 4.22 5.28 -17.79
CA ALA A 214 3.72 4.94 -16.46
C ALA A 214 4.11 3.51 -16.05
N LEU A 215 4.00 2.53 -16.96
CA LEU A 215 4.44 1.15 -16.72
C LEU A 215 5.94 1.08 -16.48
N GLY A 216 6.75 1.76 -17.31
CA GLY A 216 8.19 1.81 -17.16
C GLY A 216 8.62 2.44 -15.82
N LEU A 217 7.99 3.56 -15.44
CA LEU A 217 8.30 4.24 -14.19
C LEU A 217 7.85 3.41 -12.98
N THR A 218 6.67 2.78 -13.05
CA THR A 218 6.18 1.92 -11.96
C THR A 218 7.09 0.71 -11.78
N HIS A 219 7.59 0.13 -12.88
CA HIS A 219 8.56 -0.96 -12.83
C HIS A 219 9.89 -0.52 -12.18
N LEU A 220 10.43 0.63 -12.57
CA LEU A 220 11.66 1.17 -11.99
C LEU A 220 11.50 1.48 -10.50
N LEU A 221 10.36 2.03 -10.10
CA LEU A 221 10.04 2.29 -8.69
C LEU A 221 9.83 1.00 -7.89
N SER A 222 9.24 -0.05 -8.48
CA SER A 222 9.09 -1.35 -7.81
C SER A 222 10.43 -2.04 -7.50
N GLY A 223 11.48 -1.73 -8.26
CA GLY A 223 12.84 -2.18 -7.98
C GLY A 223 13.54 -1.41 -6.85
N MET A 224 13.06 -0.21 -6.50
CA MET A 224 13.64 0.66 -5.47
C MET A 224 12.82 0.70 -4.17
N LEU A 225 11.51 0.53 -4.25
CA LEU A 225 10.59 0.51 -3.12
C LEU A 225 10.00 -0.90 -2.96
N TYR A 226 10.12 -1.45 -1.76
CA TYR A 226 9.47 -2.69 -1.39
C TYR A 226 7.95 -2.56 -1.55
N GLU A 227 7.33 -3.50 -2.27
CA GLU A 227 5.88 -3.72 -2.36
C GLU A 227 5.00 -2.70 -3.14
N VAL A 228 5.57 -1.92 -4.06
CA VAL A 228 4.73 -1.29 -5.11
C VAL A 228 4.21 -2.39 -6.05
N ARG A 229 2.97 -2.84 -5.85
CA ARG A 229 2.34 -3.79 -6.78
C ARG A 229 2.26 -3.15 -8.17
N PRO A 230 2.85 -3.75 -9.23
CA PRO A 230 3.28 -2.95 -10.37
C PRO A 230 2.17 -2.42 -11.27
N THR A 231 0.92 -2.85 -11.11
CA THR A 231 -0.16 -2.40 -11.99
C THR A 231 -1.51 -2.67 -11.33
N ASP A 232 -2.34 -1.63 -11.22
CA ASP A 232 -3.79 -1.79 -11.04
C ASP A 232 -4.47 -1.56 -12.40
N PRO A 233 -4.82 -2.63 -13.14
CA PRO A 233 -5.43 -2.51 -14.46
C PRO A 233 -6.72 -1.70 -14.46
N LEU A 234 -7.47 -1.71 -13.35
CA LEU A 234 -8.72 -0.96 -13.23
C LEU A 234 -8.45 0.55 -13.20
N THR A 235 -7.44 0.99 -12.45
CA THR A 235 -7.04 2.40 -12.41
C THR A 235 -6.54 2.86 -13.79
N PHE A 236 -5.70 2.08 -14.45
CA PHE A 236 -5.21 2.41 -15.80
C PHE A 236 -6.34 2.48 -16.84
N ALA A 237 -7.24 1.50 -16.84
CA ALA A 237 -8.39 1.48 -17.74
C ALA A 237 -9.35 2.65 -17.46
N GLY A 238 -9.62 2.94 -16.18
CA GLY A 238 -10.49 4.03 -15.75
C GLY A 238 -9.97 5.40 -16.18
N VAL A 239 -8.67 5.66 -15.97
CA VAL A 239 -8.02 6.92 -16.40
C VAL A 239 -8.01 7.04 -17.93
N ALA A 240 -7.66 5.97 -18.65
CA ALA A 240 -7.65 5.98 -20.11
C ALA A 240 -9.05 6.26 -20.69
N LEU A 241 -10.09 5.63 -20.14
CA LEU A 241 -11.47 5.83 -20.57
C LEU A 241 -11.93 7.27 -20.27
N LEU A 242 -11.63 7.78 -19.07
CA LEU A 242 -11.99 9.14 -18.69
C LEU A 242 -11.33 10.20 -19.59
N LEU A 243 -10.01 10.09 -19.82
CA LEU A 243 -9.28 11.02 -20.69
C LEU A 243 -9.76 10.93 -22.15
N THR A 244 -10.09 9.73 -22.62
CA THR A 244 -10.69 9.54 -23.95
C THR A 244 -12.06 10.23 -24.04
N ALA A 245 -12.91 10.09 -23.03
CA ALA A 245 -14.21 10.75 -22.98
C ALA A 245 -14.07 12.28 -22.97
N ILE A 246 -13.14 12.82 -22.17
CA ILE A 246 -12.86 14.26 -22.13
C ILE A 246 -12.37 14.75 -23.50
N SER A 247 -11.46 14.02 -24.15
CA SER A 247 -10.99 14.38 -25.48
C SER A 247 -12.12 14.36 -26.52
N LEU A 248 -12.99 13.34 -26.49
CA LEU A 248 -14.14 13.27 -27.39
C LEU A 248 -15.08 14.47 -27.20
N LEU A 249 -15.38 14.85 -25.96
CA LEU A 249 -16.19 16.02 -25.65
C LEU A 249 -15.51 17.32 -26.13
N ALA A 250 -14.21 17.46 -25.88
CA ALA A 250 -13.42 18.61 -26.29
C ALA A 250 -13.35 18.80 -27.81
N ASN A 251 -13.39 17.70 -28.57
CA ASN A 251 -13.43 17.73 -30.04
C ASN A 251 -14.86 17.93 -30.57
N TYR A 252 -15.86 17.29 -29.96
CA TYR A 252 -17.23 17.29 -30.42
C TYR A 252 -17.91 18.65 -30.24
N ILE A 253 -17.75 19.29 -29.08
CA ILE A 253 -18.46 20.54 -28.75
C ILE A 253 -18.10 21.66 -29.74
N PRO A 254 -16.81 21.96 -30.00
CA PRO A 254 -16.42 23.00 -30.95
C PRO A 254 -16.73 22.61 -32.40
N ALA A 255 -16.56 21.33 -32.78
CA ALA A 255 -16.89 20.86 -34.13
C ALA A 255 -18.38 21.05 -34.43
N ARG A 256 -19.26 20.69 -33.48
CA ARG A 256 -20.71 20.90 -33.62
C ARG A 256 -21.09 22.38 -33.63
N ARG A 257 -20.37 23.23 -32.89
CA ARG A 257 -20.56 24.68 -32.97
C ARG A 257 -20.18 25.18 -34.37
N ALA A 258 -19.00 24.80 -34.87
CA ALA A 258 -18.50 25.20 -36.18
C ALA A 258 -19.41 24.78 -37.36
N THR A 259 -20.02 23.60 -37.32
CA THR A 259 -20.96 23.14 -38.37
C THR A 259 -22.33 23.83 -38.34
N LYS A 260 -22.67 24.52 -37.24
CA LYS A 260 -23.91 25.29 -37.07
C LYS A 260 -23.73 26.79 -37.32
N VAL A 261 -22.50 27.28 -37.42
CA VAL A 261 -22.26 28.68 -37.81
C VAL A 261 -22.62 28.83 -39.28
N ASP A 262 -23.46 29.82 -39.57
CA ASP A 262 -23.89 30.14 -40.94
C ASP A 262 -22.64 30.46 -41.80
N PRO A 263 -22.39 29.75 -42.92
CA PRO A 263 -21.20 29.96 -43.75
C PRO A 263 -21.05 31.41 -44.23
N MET A 264 -22.14 32.17 -44.33
CA MET A 264 -22.12 33.60 -44.66
C MET A 264 -21.57 34.49 -43.53
N VAL A 265 -21.67 34.07 -42.27
CA VAL A 265 -21.11 34.78 -41.11
C VAL A 265 -19.63 34.44 -40.94
N ALA A 266 -19.21 33.20 -41.26
CA ALA A 266 -17.81 32.77 -41.18
C ALA A 266 -16.87 33.46 -42.19
N LEU A 267 -17.41 34.03 -43.28
CA LEU A 267 -16.67 34.79 -44.29
C LEU A 267 -16.62 36.30 -44.00
N ARG A 268 -17.36 36.79 -43.00
CA ARG A 268 -17.56 38.23 -42.76
C ARG A 268 -16.81 38.77 -41.52
N TYR A 269 -16.07 37.93 -40.80
CA TYR A 269 -15.12 38.37 -39.78
C TYR A 269 -13.74 38.56 -40.41
N GLU A 270 -13.46 39.81 -40.79
CA GLU A 270 -12.09 40.39 -40.80
C GLU A 270 -11.62 40.65 -39.37
#